data_AF-A0A966LRJ9-F1
#
_entry.id   AF-A0A966LRJ9-F1
#
_cell.length_a   1.000
_cell.length_b   1.000
_cell.length_c   1.000
_cell.angle_alpha   90.00
_cell.angle_beta   90.00
_cell.angle_gamma   90.00
#
_symmetry.space_group_name_H-M   'P 1'
#
loop_
_entity.id
_entity.type
_entity.pdbx_description
1 polymer ?
#
loop_
_entity_poly.entity_id
_entity_poly.type
_entity_poly.pdbx_seq_one_letter_code
_entity_poly.pdbx_strand_id
1 'polypeptide(L)'
;MKTQSRTLLVDAAGRLLQQHAFDHLPDEQLIRMNHCLRQLGQLMEPADMQTAEAELLRYCRLANLYVDTATPQAWQQWYRAMSCYGELAMPLLEEAE
;
A
#
# COMPACT_ATOMS: atom_id res chain seq x y z
N MET A 1 10.51 6.25 -14.50
CA MET A 1 10.09 6.62 -13.13
C MET A 1 8.98 5.72 -12.59
N LYS A 2 7.93 5.38 -13.37
CA LYS A 2 6.82 4.51 -12.92
C LYS A 2 7.23 3.16 -12.33
N THR A 3 8.19 2.46 -12.94
CA THR A 3 8.64 1.14 -12.47
C THR A 3 9.23 1.18 -11.05
N GLN A 4 9.95 2.26 -10.73
CA GLN A 4 10.55 2.46 -9.42
C GLN A 4 9.50 2.80 -8.36
N SER A 5 8.52 3.64 -8.70
CA SER A 5 7.37 3.96 -7.85
C SER A 5 6.56 2.71 -7.48
N ARG A 6 6.39 1.80 -8.45
CA ARG A 6 5.67 0.54 -8.24
C ARG A 6 6.41 -0.42 -7.32
N THR A 7 7.72 -0.56 -7.49
CA THR A 7 8.52 -1.38 -6.56
C THR A 7 8.45 -0.81 -5.14
N LEU A 8 8.54 0.52 -4.99
CA LEU A 8 8.40 1.17 -3.68
C LEU A 8 7.03 0.92 -3.04
N LEU A 9 5.96 0.95 -3.83
CA LEU A 9 4.60 0.65 -3.35
C LEU A 9 4.47 -0.79 -2.88
N VAL A 10 4.90 -1.76 -3.69
CA VAL A 10 4.83 -3.19 -3.36
C VAL A 10 5.64 -3.50 -2.10
N ASP A 11 6.85 -2.95 -1.99
CA ASP A 11 7.71 -3.14 -0.82
C ASP A 11 7.10 -2.52 0.45
N ALA A 12 6.54 -1.30 0.36
CA ALA A 12 5.95 -0.63 1.51
C ALA A 12 4.65 -1.31 1.95
N ALA A 13 3.75 -1.62 1.01
CA ALA A 13 2.51 -2.34 1.26
C ALA A 13 2.76 -3.74 1.85
N GLY A 14 3.74 -4.46 1.31
CA GLY A 14 4.12 -5.78 1.82
C GLY A 14 4.63 -5.73 3.27
N ARG A 15 5.45 -4.73 3.62
CA ARG A 15 5.93 -4.55 5.01
C ARG A 15 4.81 -4.18 5.97
N LEU A 16 3.93 -3.26 5.59
CA LEU A 16 2.79 -2.87 6.40
C LEU A 16 1.83 -4.04 6.62
N LEU A 17 1.65 -4.89 5.61
CA LEU A 17 0.88 -6.13 5.72
C LEU A 17 1.50 -7.14 6.68
N GLN A 18 2.83 -7.30 6.67
CA GLN A 18 3.54 -8.13 7.64
C GLN A 18 3.48 -7.56 9.07
N GLN A 19 3.29 -6.25 9.20
CA GLN A 19 3.16 -5.54 10.47
C GLN A 19 1.70 -5.40 10.91
N HIS A 20 0.77 -6.18 10.33
CA HIS A 20 -0.64 -6.17 10.71
C HIS A 20 -1.31 -4.78 10.59
N ALA A 21 -0.72 -3.86 9.83
CA ALA A 21 -1.23 -2.49 9.69
C ALA A 21 -2.53 -2.42 8.87
N PHE A 22 -2.92 -3.54 8.26
CA PHE A 22 -4.15 -3.69 7.48
C PHE A 22 -5.17 -4.63 8.14
N ASP A 23 -4.93 -5.17 9.34
CA ASP A 23 -5.79 -6.19 9.97
C ASP A 23 -7.22 -5.68 10.27
N HIS A 24 -7.45 -4.37 10.20
CA HIS A 24 -8.79 -3.78 10.28
C HIS A 24 -9.59 -3.92 8.97
N LEU A 25 -8.94 -4.23 7.85
CA LEU A 25 -9.62 -4.54 6.59
C LEU A 25 -10.28 -5.92 6.68
N PRO A 26 -11.46 -6.11 6.06
CA PRO A 26 -12.09 -7.43 6.02
C PRO A 26 -11.19 -8.43 5.27
N ASP A 27 -11.26 -9.70 5.65
CA ASP A 27 -10.44 -10.78 5.10
C ASP A 27 -10.45 -10.81 3.57
N GLU A 28 -11.60 -10.57 2.94
CA GLU A 28 -11.73 -10.51 1.48
C GLU A 28 -10.83 -9.43 0.85
N GLN A 29 -10.69 -8.28 1.49
CA GLN A 29 -9.81 -7.20 1.03
C GLN A 29 -8.35 -7.55 1.28
N LEU A 30 -8.01 -8.15 2.43
CA LEU A 30 -6.66 -8.62 2.72
C LEU A 30 -6.20 -9.69 1.73
N ILE A 31 -7.08 -10.63 1.37
CA ILE A 31 -6.81 -11.66 0.36
C ILE A 31 -6.57 -11.02 -1.01
N ARG A 32 -7.42 -10.07 -1.42
CA ARG A 32 -7.26 -9.36 -2.70
C ARG A 32 -5.97 -8.54 -2.73
N MET A 33 -5.64 -7.86 -1.64
CA MET A 33 -4.42 -7.06 -1.56
C MET A 33 -3.16 -7.92 -1.63
N ASN A 34 -3.15 -9.07 -0.94
CA ASN A 34 -2.10 -10.09 -1.08
C ASN A 34 -1.99 -10.61 -2.52
N HIS A 35 -3.13 -10.82 -3.18
CA HIS A 35 -3.17 -11.25 -4.57
C HIS A 35 -2.53 -10.21 -5.49
N CYS A 36 -2.89 -8.93 -5.34
CA CYS A 36 -2.28 -7.82 -6.09
C CYS A 36 -0.75 -7.75 -5.87
N LEU A 37 -0.28 -7.88 -4.62
CA LEU A 37 1.15 -7.89 -4.30
C LEU A 37 1.90 -9.02 -5.01
N ARG A 38 1.33 -10.23 -5.02
CA ARG A 38 1.89 -11.39 -5.73
C ARG A 38 1.89 -11.19 -7.24
N GLN A 39 0.80 -10.67 -7.80
CA GLN A 39 0.68 -10.39 -9.23
C GLN A 39 1.73 -9.38 -9.69
N LEU A 40 1.93 -8.30 -8.92
CA LEU A 40 2.93 -7.27 -9.23
C LEU A 40 4.38 -7.77 -9.08
N GLY A 41 4.60 -8.82 -8.29
CA GLY A 41 5.88 -9.52 -8.17
C GLY A 41 6.15 -10.54 -9.30
N GLN A 42 5.15 -10.86 -10.13
CA GLN A 42 5.28 -11.78 -11.26
C GLN A 42 5.49 -11.02 -12.59
N LEU A 43 6.14 -11.68 -13.55
CA LEU A 43 6.27 -11.20 -14.94
C LEU A 43 4.92 -11.35 -15.67
N MET A 44 4.01 -10.43 -15.40
CA MET A 44 2.72 -10.27 -16.09
C MET A 44 2.80 -9.25 -17.24
N GLU A 45 1.79 -9.28 -18.12
CA GLU A 45 1.61 -8.27 -19.15
C GLU A 45 1.44 -6.87 -18.54
N PRO A 46 1.93 -5.81 -19.21
CA PRO A 46 1.92 -4.44 -18.68
C PRO A 46 0.51 -3.89 -18.44
N ALA A 47 -0.53 -4.43 -19.08
CA ALA A 47 -1.92 -4.06 -18.84
C ALA A 47 -2.43 -4.61 -17.50
N ASP A 48 -2.18 -5.89 -17.21
CA ASP A 48 -2.55 -6.53 -15.95
C ASP A 48 -1.80 -5.93 -14.77
N MET A 49 -0.52 -5.59 -14.98
CA MET A 49 0.29 -4.89 -13.98
C MET A 49 -0.31 -3.54 -13.57
N GLN A 50 -0.82 -2.75 -14.52
CA GLN A 50 -1.43 -1.46 -14.21
C GLN A 50 -2.75 -1.62 -13.45
N THR A 51 -3.55 -2.63 -13.80
CA THR A 51 -4.80 -2.94 -13.09
C THR A 51 -4.52 -3.37 -11.65
N ALA A 52 -3.58 -4.30 -11.44
CA ALA A 52 -3.19 -4.75 -10.11
C ALA A 52 -2.57 -3.63 -9.26
N GLU A 53 -1.81 -2.73 -9.88
CA GLU A 53 -1.25 -1.54 -9.23
C GLU A 53 -2.35 -0.56 -8.78
N ALA A 54 -3.32 -0.28 -9.64
CA ALA A 54 -4.45 0.58 -9.31
C ALA A 54 -5.33 -0.02 -8.18
N GLU A 55 -5.58 -1.32 -8.22
CA GLU A 55 -6.28 -2.02 -7.14
C GLU A 55 -5.51 -1.97 -5.82
N LEU A 56 -4.20 -2.25 -5.85
CA LEU A 56 -3.35 -2.16 -4.66
C LEU A 56 -3.41 -0.75 -4.06
N LEU A 57 -3.21 0.29 -4.88
CA LEU A 57 -3.31 1.69 -4.45
C LEU A 57 -4.68 2.02 -3.83
N ARG A 58 -5.77 1.44 -4.35
CA ARG A 58 -7.10 1.65 -3.78
C ARG A 58 -7.21 1.08 -2.37
N TYR A 59 -6.73 -0.13 -2.12
CA TYR A 59 -6.70 -0.70 -0.76
C TYR A 59 -5.76 0.09 0.15
N CYS A 60 -4.62 0.54 -0.37
CA CYS A 60 -3.69 1.42 0.32
C CYS A 60 -4.35 2.73 0.80
N ARG A 61 -5.23 3.33 0.00
CA ARG A 61 -5.98 4.54 0.37
C ARG A 61 -7.11 4.29 1.36
N LEU A 62 -7.78 3.14 1.23
CA LEU A 62 -8.88 2.77 2.13
C LEU A 62 -8.38 2.30 3.50
N ALA A 63 -7.13 1.84 3.57
CA ALA A 63 -6.53 1.42 4.81
C ALA A 63 -6.25 2.63 5.71
N ASN A 64 -7.05 2.78 6.76
CA ASN A 64 -6.66 3.57 7.92
C ASN A 64 -5.57 2.81 8.69
N LEU A 65 -4.33 2.92 8.19
CA LEU A 65 -3.18 2.15 8.66
C LEU A 65 -2.98 2.35 10.17
N TYR A 66 -2.91 1.24 10.90
CA TYR A 66 -2.76 1.26 12.35
C TYR A 66 -1.36 1.77 12.72
N VAL A 67 -1.29 2.96 13.33
CA VAL A 67 -0.02 3.62 13.65
C VAL A 67 0.80 2.83 14.68
N ASP A 68 0.12 2.11 15.59
CA ASP A 68 0.78 1.37 16.67
C ASP A 68 1.45 0.06 16.25
N THR A 69 1.02 -0.55 15.14
CA THR A 69 1.58 -1.84 14.70
C THR A 69 2.69 -1.68 13.68
N ALA A 70 2.71 -0.56 12.95
CA ALA A 70 3.69 -0.29 11.91
C ALA A 70 4.91 0.50 12.42
N THR A 71 6.12 0.08 12.01
CA THR A 71 7.34 0.78 12.42
C THR A 71 7.48 2.13 11.71
N PRO A 72 8.15 3.13 12.32
CA PRO A 72 8.38 4.43 11.69
C PRO A 72 9.07 4.33 10.31
N GLN A 73 9.93 3.32 10.13
CA GLN A 73 10.58 3.04 8.85
C GLN A 73 9.58 2.56 7.79
N ALA A 74 8.66 1.66 8.12
CA ALA A 74 7.64 1.18 7.20
C ALA A 74 6.73 2.34 6.78
N TRP A 75 6.37 3.21 7.72
CA TRP A 75 5.66 4.45 7.45
C TRP A 75 6.41 5.35 6.47
N GLN A 76 7.69 5.67 6.73
CA GLN A 76 8.47 6.51 5.81
C GLN A 76 8.55 5.92 4.39
N GLN A 77 8.66 4.60 4.27
CA GLN A 77 8.65 3.93 2.98
C GLN A 77 7.28 4.05 2.29
N TRP A 78 6.20 3.91 3.05
CA TRP A 78 4.84 4.11 2.58
C TRP A 78 4.58 5.54 2.11
N TYR A 79 4.91 6.55 2.92
CA TYR A 79 4.78 7.95 2.55
C TYR A 79 5.53 8.27 1.26
N ARG A 80 6.75 7.74 1.11
CA ARG A 80 7.55 7.90 -0.11
C ARG A 80 6.90 7.22 -1.32
N ALA A 81 6.34 6.03 -1.14
CA ALA A 81 5.60 5.33 -2.18
C ALA A 81 4.37 6.14 -2.60
N MET A 82 3.49 6.51 -1.65
CA MET A 82 2.26 7.28 -1.91
C MET A 82 2.55 8.64 -2.55
N SER A 83 3.60 9.33 -2.12
CA SER A 83 4.04 10.61 -2.72
C SER A 83 4.43 10.46 -4.19
N CYS A 84 4.98 9.31 -4.60
CA CYS A 84 5.30 9.05 -6.01
C CYS A 84 4.04 8.95 -6.89
N TYR A 85 2.89 8.64 -6.30
CA TYR A 85 1.59 8.58 -6.96
C TYR A 85 0.78 9.88 -6.83
N GLY A 86 1.33 10.91 -6.18
CA GLY A 86 0.62 12.16 -5.89
C GLY A 86 -0.47 12.00 -4.82
N GLU A 87 -0.49 10.85 -4.13
CA GLU A 87 -1.41 10.61 -3.03
C GLU A 87 -0.77 11.17 -1.76
N LEU A 88 -1.34 12.25 -1.23
CA LEU A 88 -1.07 12.66 0.14
C LEU A 88 -1.60 11.54 1.03
N ALA A 89 -0.71 10.63 1.45
CA ALA A 89 -0.95 9.89 2.67
C ALA A 89 -1.09 10.97 3.74
N MET A 90 -2.31 11.38 4.06
CA MET A 90 -2.50 12.14 5.29
C MET A 90 -2.37 11.10 6.41
N PRO A 91 -1.52 11.32 7.42
CA PRO A 91 -1.90 10.81 8.72
C PRO A 91 -3.24 11.49 9.01
N LEU A 92 -4.29 10.71 9.27
CA LEU A 92 -5.47 11.22 9.95
C LEU A 92 -5.05 11.60 11.37
N LEU A 93 -4.28 12.68 11.48
CA LEU A 93 -4.23 13.56 12.63
C LEU A 93 -5.17 14.70 12.27
N GLU A 94 -6.47 14.41 12.24
CA GLU A 94 -7.44 15.42 12.66
C GLU A 94 -7.26 15.56 14.19
N GLU A 95 -6.23 16.30 14.57
CA GLU A 95 -6.32 17.17 15.74
C GLU A 95 -7.23 18.32 15.30
N ALA A 96 -8.50 18.27 15.69
CA ALA A 96 -9.39 19.42 15.66
C ALA A 96 -10.27 19.37 16.92
N GLU A 97 -9.71 19.99 17.97
CA GLU A 97 -10.34 20.62 19.15
C GLU A 97 -11.54 19.95 19.86
#